data_AF-A0A482ZU55-F1
#
_entry.id   AF-A0A482ZU55-F1
#
_cell.length_a   1.000
_cell.length_b   1.000
_cell.length_c   1.000
_cell.angle_alpha   90.00
_cell.angle_beta   90.00
_cell.angle_gamma   90.00
#
_symmetry.space_group_name_H-M   'P 1'
#
loop_
_entity.id
_entity.type
_entity.pdbx_description
1 polymer ?
#
loop_
_entity_poly.entity_id
_entity_poly.type
_entity_poly.pdbx_seq_one_letter_code
_entity_poly.pdbx_strand_id
1 'polypeptide(L)' 'MFSIYVEQLPIPKISKSKQQPFIELVNKILTAKKDGKDTSDYETKIDQMVYKLYNLSTAEIKIIANLE' A
#
# COMPACT_ATOMS: atom_id res chain seq x y z
N MET A 1 -22.88 0.14 -17.03
CA MET A 1 -22.51 0.03 -15.61
C MET A 1 -21.36 -0.96 -15.53
N PHE A 2 -20.13 -0.50 -15.26
CA PHE A 2 -18.98 -1.39 -15.11
C PHE A 2 -19.06 -2.02 -13.71
N SER A 3 -19.41 -3.32 -13.63
CA SER A 3 -19.22 -4.08 -12.39
C SER A 3 -17.72 -4.32 -12.22
N ILE A 4 -17.09 -3.60 -11.29
CA ILE A 4 -15.73 -3.92 -10.86
C ILE A 4 -15.84 -5.14 -9.95
N TYR A 5 -15.38 -6.30 -10.42
CA TYR A 5 -15.28 -7.51 -9.61
C TYR A 5 -14.12 -7.39 -8.64
N VAL A 6 -14.32 -6.68 -7.52
CA VAL A 6 -13.29 -6.46 -6.48
C VAL A 6 -12.72 -7.79 -5.96
N GLU A 7 -13.54 -8.83 -5.92
CA GLU A 7 -13.16 -10.19 -5.53
C GLU A 7 -12.09 -10.83 -6.44
N GLN A 8 -11.95 -10.34 -7.68
CA GLN A 8 -10.98 -10.86 -8.64
C GLN A 8 -9.60 -10.20 -8.53
N LEU A 9 -9.44 -9.18 -7.67
CA LEU A 9 -8.15 -8.53 -7.50
C LEU A 9 -7.15 -9.50 -6.83
N PRO A 10 -5.94 -9.65 -7.39
CA PRO A 10 -4.92 -10.50 -6.80
C PRO A 10 -4.35 -9.84 -5.53
N ILE A 11 -4.93 -10.18 -4.38
CA ILE A 11 -4.47 -9.74 -3.07
C ILE A 11 -3.54 -10.82 -2.46
N PRO A 12 -2.27 -10.50 -2.17
CA PRO A 12 -1.33 -11.42 -1.54
C PRO A 12 -1.85 -11.91 -0.19
N LYS A 13 -1.94 -13.23 -0.04
CA LYS A 13 -2.30 -13.87 1.23
C LYS A 13 -1.04 -14.01 2.09
N ILE A 14 -0.93 -13.18 3.12
CA ILE A 14 0.15 -13.24 4.13
C ILE A 14 -0.40 -13.55 5.51
N SER A 15 0.45 -14.07 6.41
CA SER A 15 0.06 -14.38 7.78
C SER A 15 -0.34 -13.12 8.55
N LYS A 16 -1.21 -13.26 9.56
CA LYS A 16 -1.66 -12.14 10.41
C LYS A 16 -0.49 -11.35 11.00
N SER A 17 0.57 -12.02 11.43
CA SER A 17 1.78 -11.37 11.95
C SER A 17 2.47 -10.49 10.90
N LYS A 18 2.56 -10.94 9.64
CA LYS A 18 3.12 -10.14 8.54
C LYS A 18 2.19 -8.99 8.11
N GLN A 19 0.90 -9.06 8.41
CA GLN A 19 -0.05 -7.97 8.16
C GLN A 19 0.09 -6.84 9.18
N GLN A 20 0.51 -7.13 10.42
CA GLN A 20 0.54 -6.14 11.51
C GLN A 20 1.30 -4.85 11.16
N PRO A 21 2.50 -4.88 10.54
CA PRO A 21 3.19 -3.65 10.18
C PRO A 21 2.40 -2.72 9.25
N PHE A 22 1.59 -3.28 8.35
CA PHE A 22 0.72 -2.50 7.47
C PHE A 22 -0.43 -1.89 8.25
N ILE A 23 -1.09 -2.69 9.11
CA ILE A 23 -2.21 -2.25 9.95
C ILE A 23 -1.79 -1.09 10.85
N GLU A 24 -0.62 -1.20 11.50
CA GLU A 24 -0.09 -0.16 12.37
C GLU A 24 0.21 1.15 11.62
N LEU A 25 0.80 1.08 10.42
CA LEU A 25 1.05 2.27 9.60
C LEU A 25 -0.24 2.93 9.13
N VAL A 26 -1.22 2.14 8.68
CA VAL A 26 -2.54 2.66 8.28
C VAL A 26 -3.23 3.34 9.47
N ASN A 27 -3.18 2.75 10.66
CA ASN A 27 -3.76 3.38 11.86
C ASN A 27 -3.09 4.72 12.20
N LYS A 28 -1.77 4.84 12.01
CA LYS A 28 -1.05 6.11 12.16
C LYS A 28 -1.50 7.14 11.14
N ILE A 29 -1.64 6.74 9.87
CA ILE A 29 -2.13 7.61 8.80
C ILE A 29 -3.54 8.11 9.12
N LEU A 30 -4.45 7.21 9.48
CA LEU A 30 -5.84 7.57 9.81
C LEU A 30 -5.92 8.54 10.99
N THR A 31 -5.06 8.36 12.00
CA THR A 31 -4.99 9.29 13.14
C THR A 31 -4.43 10.65 12.72
N ALA A 32 -3.33 10.67 11.98
CA ALA A 32 -2.70 11.92 11.52
C ALA A 32 -3.59 12.73 10.56
N LYS A 33 -4.28 12.05 9.62
CA LYS A 33 -5.22 12.70 8.69
C LYS A 33 -6.42 13.33 9.38
N LYS A 34 -6.90 12.73 10.49
CA LYS A 34 -7.96 13.34 11.32
C LYS A 34 -7.52 14.69 11.90
N ASP A 35 -6.24 14.83 12.20
CA ASP A 35 -5.63 16.07 12.68
C ASP A 35 -5.23 17.03 11.54
N GLY A 36 -5.53 16.70 10.28
CA GLY A 36 -5.12 17.48 9.11
C GLY A 36 -3.60 17.49 8.86
N LYS A 37 -2.87 16.53 9.42
CA LYS A 37 -1.42 16.40 9.24
C LYS A 37 -1.09 15.69 7.93
N ASP A 38 0.06 16.05 7.37
CA ASP A 38 0.64 15.33 6.26
C ASP A 38 1.05 13.90 6.66
N THR A 39 0.83 12.97 5.74
CA THR A 39 1.11 11.53 5.91
C THR A 39 1.86 10.93 4.72
N SER A 40 2.37 11.76 3.80
CA SER A 40 3.11 11.30 2.61
C SER A 40 4.26 10.35 2.95
N ASP A 41 4.96 10.57 4.06
CA ASP A 41 6.04 9.67 4.52
C ASP A 41 5.55 8.26 4.86
N TYR A 42 4.42 8.16 5.57
CA TYR A 42 3.83 6.87 5.94
C TYR A 42 3.25 6.15 4.72
N GLU A 43 2.65 6.90 3.80
CA GLU A 43 2.09 6.38 2.55
C GLU A 43 3.19 5.83 1.66
N THR A 44 4.28 6.59 1.46
CA THR A 44 5.46 6.14 0.71
C THR A 44 6.05 4.86 1.30
N LYS A 45 6.07 4.75 2.64
CA LYS A 45 6.53 3.53 3.31
C LYS A 45 5.61 2.34 3.05
N ILE A 46 4.30 2.55 3.02
CA ILE A 46 3.33 1.50 2.64
C ILE A 46 3.58 1.06 1.19
N ASP A 47 3.75 1.98 0.26
CA ASP A 47 4.02 1.66 -1.15
C ASP A 47 5.25 0.76 -1.29
N GLN A 48 6.36 1.12 -0.65
CA GLN A 48 7.57 0.30 -0.64
C GLN A 48 7.35 -1.10 -0.06
N MET A 49 6.53 -1.22 0.98
CA MET A 49 6.19 -2.51 1.58
C MET A 49 5.30 -3.35 0.66
N VAL A 50 4.36 -2.72 -0.04
CA VAL A 50 3.50 -3.37 -1.05
C VAL A 50 4.33 -3.83 -2.24
N TYR A 51 5.24 -3.02 -2.75
CA TYR A 51 6.12 -3.42 -3.86
C TYR A 51 6.94 -4.66 -3.53
N LYS A 52 7.49 -4.72 -2.31
CA LYS A 52 8.20 -5.91 -1.81
C LYS A 52 7.28 -7.12 -1.69
N LEU A 53 6.02 -6.92 -1.31
CA LEU A 53 5.06 -8.00 -1.17
C LEU A 53 4.69 -8.65 -2.52
N TYR A 54 4.65 -7.85 -3.58
CA TYR A 54 4.44 -8.31 -4.95
C TYR A 54 5.74 -8.69 -5.68
N ASN A 55 6.90 -8.65 -4.99
CA ASN A 55 8.22 -8.88 -5.57
C ASN A 55 8.49 -8.05 -6.84
N LEU A 56 8.02 -6.80 -6.86
CA LEU A 56 8.20 -5.92 -8.01
C LEU A 56 9.66 -5.50 -8.15
N SER A 57 10.14 -5.51 -9.39
CA SER A 57 11.43 -4.97 -9.77
C SER A 57 11.41 -3.43 -9.77
N THR A 58 12.59 -2.83 -9.69
CA THR A 58 12.74 -1.37 -9.77
C THR A 58 12.15 -0.80 -11.07
N ALA A 59 12.24 -1.54 -12.18
CA ALA A 59 11.65 -1.12 -13.46
C ALA A 59 10.12 -1.08 -13.41
N GLU A 60 9.48 -2.10 -12.83
CA GLU A 60 8.02 -2.15 -12.65
C GLU A 60 7.53 -1.06 -11.69
N ILE A 61 8.27 -0.81 -10.62
CA ILE A 61 7.95 0.26 -9.65
C ILE A 61 7.94 1.63 -10.34
N LYS A 62 8.93 1.91 -11.19
CA LYS A 62 9.00 3.19 -11.93
C LYS A 62 7.77 3.40 -12.82
N ILE A 63 7.35 2.35 -13.52
CA ILE A 63 6.16 2.38 -14.38
C ILE A 63 4.90 2.69 -13.55
N ILE A 64 4.72 2.03 -12.39
CA ILE A 64 3.55 2.22 -11.53
C ILE A 64 3.53 3.61 -10.89
N ALA A 65 4.69 4.09 -10.43
CA ALA A 65 4.83 5.38 -9.77
C ALA A 65 4.79 6.58 -10.75
N ASN A 66 4.65 6.33 -12.06
CA ASN A 66 4.78 7.33 -13.12
C ASN A 66 6.08 8.14 -13.00
N LEU A 67 7.15 7.48 -12.55
CA LEU A 67 8.50 8.04 -12.48
C LEU A 67 9.19 7.69 -13.79
N GLU A 68 9.11 8.58 -14.78
CA GLU A 68 9.82 8.46 -16.06
C GLU A 68 11.36 8.46 -15.86
#